data_AF-A0A453SKR5-F1
#
_entry.id   AF-A0A453SKR5-F1
#
_cell.length_a   1.000
_cell.length_b   1.000
_cell.length_c   1.000
_cell.angle_alpha   90.00
_cell.angle_beta   90.00
_cell.angle_gamma   90.00
#
_symmetry.space_group_name_H-M   'P 1'
#
loop_
_entity.id
_entity.type
_entity.pdbx_description
1 polymer ?
#
loop_
_entity_poly.entity_id
_entity_poly.type
_entity_poly.pdbx_seq_one_letter_code
_entity_poly.pdbx_strand_id
1 'polypeptide(L)'
;AKLQSMGYRELQALAKARGLNANGGKKDVLQRLLSSPATSVVDRGVQDKKEVAQADDGKVEELKKKKIVTDVMLDAAQLQGMGYRELQALAKARGLAANGIKKDVIERLLSTPANSVAVADGGFQDKKKLAKGGVGEVEEEVKKEKIVKATKKGAAVLDEHIPDDIKMTYHVLQVGDEIYDATLNQTNVGDNNNKYYIIQALESDAGGSFMVFNRWGRVGARGQQKLHPCSTRDEAIDEFEGKFEDKTKNSWSDRKNFERYAKKYTWLEMDYGEVDKETTQVQKKGSITDQIKETKLETRTAQFISLICNISMMKQQMMEIGYNADKLPLGKLSKSTILKGYDVLKRISNVISRADRRQLEQLTGEFYTVIPHDFGFKKMREF
;
A
#
# COMPACT_ATOMS: atom_id res chain seq x y z
N ALA A 1 -34.14 42.13 -27.75
CA ALA A 1 -33.52 43.42 -27.36
C ALA A 1 -32.88 43.35 -25.96
N LYS A 2 -33.53 43.83 -24.88
CA LYS A 2 -32.86 44.19 -23.60
C LYS A 2 -32.02 43.07 -22.92
N LEU A 3 -32.40 41.80 -23.05
CA LEU A 3 -31.60 40.67 -22.53
C LEU A 3 -30.33 40.37 -23.36
N GLN A 4 -30.34 40.61 -24.67
CA GLN A 4 -29.22 40.27 -25.56
C GLN A 4 -27.99 41.17 -25.34
N SER A 5 -28.21 42.41 -24.89
CA SER A 5 -27.15 43.37 -24.53
C SER A 5 -26.52 43.13 -23.16
N MET A 6 -27.09 42.28 -22.31
CA MET A 6 -26.61 42.10 -20.92
C MET A 6 -25.31 41.29 -20.84
N GLY A 7 -24.54 41.54 -19.78
CA GLY A 7 -23.37 40.77 -19.40
C GLY A 7 -23.73 39.34 -18.96
N TYR A 8 -22.79 38.41 -19.09
CA TYR A 8 -23.04 36.99 -18.72
C TYR A 8 -23.40 36.82 -17.23
N ARG A 9 -22.70 37.52 -16.33
CA ARG A 9 -23.00 37.48 -14.88
C ARG A 9 -24.39 38.03 -14.56
N GLU A 10 -24.84 39.05 -15.29
CA GLU A 10 -26.17 39.66 -15.11
C GLU A 10 -27.27 38.70 -15.56
N LEU A 11 -27.07 38.01 -16.69
CA LEU A 11 -27.96 36.95 -17.17
C LEU A 11 -28.01 35.77 -16.18
N GLN A 12 -26.89 35.39 -15.56
CA GLN A 12 -26.90 34.36 -14.50
C GLN A 12 -27.67 34.82 -13.25
N ALA A 13 -27.52 36.08 -12.84
CA ALA A 13 -28.26 36.63 -11.71
C ALA A 13 -29.78 36.68 -12.00
N LEU A 14 -30.16 37.13 -13.19
CA LEU A 14 -31.57 37.23 -13.62
C LEU A 14 -32.21 35.85 -13.84
N ALA A 15 -31.43 34.86 -14.30
CA ALA A 15 -31.87 33.46 -14.35
C ALA A 15 -32.13 32.91 -12.94
N LYS A 16 -31.20 33.09 -11.99
CA LYS A 16 -31.40 32.69 -10.59
C LYS A 16 -32.62 33.37 -9.95
N ALA A 17 -32.80 34.67 -10.19
CA ALA A 17 -33.95 35.43 -9.68
C ALA A 17 -35.30 34.94 -10.26
N ARG A 18 -35.30 34.31 -11.43
CA ARG A 18 -36.48 33.63 -12.02
C ARG A 18 -36.56 32.13 -11.69
N GLY A 19 -35.73 31.61 -10.79
CA GLY A 19 -35.66 30.18 -10.47
C GLY A 19 -35.11 29.29 -11.58
N LEU A 20 -34.50 29.85 -12.62
CA LEU A 20 -33.98 29.14 -13.79
C LEU A 20 -32.51 28.73 -13.60
N ASN A 21 -32.13 27.60 -14.21
CA ASN A 21 -30.77 27.09 -14.16
C ASN A 21 -29.78 28.04 -14.87
N ALA A 22 -28.87 28.62 -14.09
CA ALA A 22 -27.87 29.60 -14.52
C ALA A 22 -26.52 28.98 -14.95
N ASN A 23 -26.38 27.65 -15.00
CA ASN A 23 -25.15 26.97 -15.40
C ASN A 23 -25.11 26.74 -16.93
N GLY A 24 -23.93 26.80 -17.55
CA GLY A 24 -23.76 26.71 -19.01
C GLY A 24 -23.35 28.05 -19.62
N GLY A 25 -23.09 28.10 -20.93
CA GLY A 25 -22.56 29.28 -21.61
C GLY A 25 -23.54 30.47 -21.67
N LYS A 26 -23.03 31.66 -22.02
CA LYS A 26 -23.84 32.89 -22.12
C LYS A 26 -25.06 32.72 -23.03
N LYS A 27 -24.90 32.00 -24.17
CA LYS A 27 -25.98 31.73 -25.11
C LYS A 27 -27.07 30.83 -24.48
N ASP A 28 -26.68 29.78 -23.76
CA ASP A 28 -27.59 28.82 -23.14
C ASP A 28 -28.46 29.49 -22.05
N VAL A 29 -27.83 30.30 -21.19
CA VAL A 29 -28.53 31.04 -20.12
C VAL A 29 -29.46 32.10 -20.72
N LEU A 30 -29.03 32.80 -21.78
CA LEU A 30 -29.86 33.75 -22.53
C LEU A 30 -31.07 33.05 -23.16
N GLN A 31 -30.88 31.90 -23.80
CA GLN A 31 -31.94 31.16 -24.48
C GLN A 31 -33.01 30.71 -23.48
N ARG A 32 -32.62 30.15 -22.31
CA ARG A 32 -33.57 29.80 -21.24
C ARG A 32 -34.34 31.02 -20.70
N LEU A 33 -33.69 32.17 -20.58
CA LEU A 33 -34.32 33.42 -20.15
C LEU A 33 -35.31 34.01 -21.17
N LEU A 34 -35.10 33.74 -22.46
CA LEU A 34 -36.01 34.12 -23.54
C LEU A 34 -37.16 33.12 -23.72
N SER A 35 -36.95 31.84 -23.42
CA SER A 35 -37.96 30.78 -23.51
C SER A 35 -38.94 30.72 -22.33
N SER A 36 -38.74 31.53 -21.29
CA SER A 36 -39.60 31.56 -20.09
C SER A 36 -40.21 32.96 -19.88
N PRO A 37 -41.55 33.11 -19.97
CA PRO A 37 -42.21 34.37 -19.63
C PRO A 37 -42.08 34.67 -18.14
N ALA A 38 -42.04 35.96 -17.78
CA ALA A 38 -41.90 36.38 -16.39
C ALA A 38 -43.28 36.52 -15.72
N THR A 39 -43.56 35.69 -14.72
CA THR A 39 -44.71 35.84 -13.83
C THR A 39 -44.29 36.40 -12.46
N SER A 40 -45.19 37.15 -11.84
CA SER A 40 -44.94 37.99 -10.66
C SER A 40 -45.08 37.25 -9.33
N VAL A 41 -44.36 37.77 -8.33
CA VAL A 41 -44.31 37.31 -6.93
C VAL A 41 -45.66 37.45 -6.21
N VAL A 42 -46.05 36.42 -5.44
CA VAL A 42 -46.83 36.57 -4.19
C VAL A 42 -46.33 35.54 -3.15
N ASP A 43 -46.40 35.92 -1.87
CA ASP A 43 -45.87 35.25 -0.68
C ASP A 43 -47.00 34.64 0.21
N ARG A 44 -46.62 33.91 1.28
CA ARG A 44 -47.39 33.38 2.44
C ARG A 44 -47.89 31.92 2.40
N GLY A 45 -47.21 31.06 3.18
CA GLY A 45 -47.61 30.78 4.58
C GLY A 45 -48.82 29.88 4.92
N VAL A 46 -48.50 28.71 5.48
CA VAL A 46 -49.14 28.04 6.65
C VAL A 46 -50.53 27.35 6.52
N GLN A 47 -50.55 26.10 7.04
CA GLN A 47 -51.67 25.30 7.63
C GLN A 47 -52.61 24.37 6.80
N ASP A 48 -52.57 23.11 7.24
CA ASP A 48 -53.67 22.17 7.57
C ASP A 48 -54.71 21.65 6.55
N LYS A 49 -54.58 20.33 6.34
CA LYS A 49 -55.62 19.28 6.52
C LYS A 49 -56.72 19.01 5.46
N LYS A 50 -57.02 17.69 5.47
CA LYS A 50 -58.24 16.96 5.06
C LYS A 50 -58.43 16.54 3.61
N GLU A 51 -58.32 15.22 3.47
CA GLU A 51 -59.12 14.34 2.62
C GLU A 51 -60.57 14.80 2.43
N VAL A 52 -61.11 14.60 1.22
CA VAL A 52 -62.29 13.75 0.96
C VAL A 52 -62.08 13.07 -0.40
N ALA A 53 -62.52 11.82 -0.55
CA ALA A 53 -62.47 11.04 -1.79
C ALA A 53 -63.88 10.73 -2.31
N GLN A 54 -64.01 10.56 -3.63
CA GLN A 54 -64.94 9.69 -4.41
C GLN A 54 -64.89 10.13 -5.90
N ALA A 55 -64.59 9.27 -6.89
CA ALA A 55 -65.40 8.16 -7.46
C ALA A 55 -66.59 8.69 -8.31
N ASP A 56 -67.04 8.13 -9.44
CA ASP A 56 -66.66 7.02 -10.37
C ASP A 56 -67.43 7.25 -11.71
N ASP A 57 -67.28 6.61 -12.88
CA ASP A 57 -66.42 5.56 -13.50
C ASP A 57 -66.35 5.87 -15.03
N GLY A 58 -65.57 5.13 -15.84
CA GLY A 58 -65.91 4.98 -17.26
C GLY A 58 -65.04 4.06 -18.13
N LYS A 59 -65.24 2.73 -18.05
CA LYS A 59 -64.80 1.66 -18.98
C LYS A 59 -63.30 1.26 -18.96
N VAL A 60 -62.84 0.19 -18.29
CA VAL A 60 -63.16 -1.27 -18.41
C VAL A 60 -62.86 -1.82 -19.82
N GLU A 61 -62.07 -2.88 -20.07
CA GLU A 61 -61.09 -3.71 -19.30
C GLU A 61 -60.28 -4.52 -20.34
N GLU A 62 -59.01 -4.84 -20.08
CA GLU A 62 -58.53 -6.24 -20.06
C GLU A 62 -57.09 -6.33 -19.50
N LEU A 63 -56.92 -7.15 -18.46
CA LEU A 63 -55.69 -7.25 -17.68
C LEU A 63 -54.51 -7.91 -18.43
N LYS A 64 -53.29 -7.43 -18.14
CA LYS A 64 -52.14 -8.33 -17.92
C LYS A 64 -51.13 -7.78 -16.90
N LYS A 65 -51.12 -8.42 -15.73
CA LYS A 65 -50.01 -8.34 -14.74
C LYS A 65 -48.70 -8.88 -15.35
N LYS A 66 -47.58 -8.51 -14.72
CA LYS A 66 -46.16 -8.85 -15.01
C LYS A 66 -45.49 -7.84 -15.96
N LYS A 67 -44.21 -7.50 -15.78
CA LYS A 67 -43.16 -8.19 -15.01
C LYS A 67 -42.27 -7.18 -14.27
N ILE A 68 -42.23 -7.24 -12.93
CA ILE A 68 -40.99 -6.90 -12.21
C ILE A 68 -39.95 -7.86 -12.77
N VAL A 69 -38.90 -7.37 -13.45
CA VAL A 69 -37.92 -8.25 -14.11
C VAL A 69 -37.05 -8.92 -13.06
N THR A 70 -37.60 -9.98 -12.50
CA THR A 70 -36.86 -11.09 -11.95
C THR A 70 -36.08 -11.77 -13.08
N ASP A 71 -34.79 -11.92 -12.81
CA ASP A 71 -33.87 -12.93 -13.34
C ASP A 71 -34.07 -13.32 -14.81
N VAL A 72 -33.51 -12.49 -15.70
CA VAL A 72 -33.20 -12.85 -17.09
C VAL A 72 -31.81 -12.27 -17.39
N MET A 73 -30.91 -13.09 -17.93
CA MET A 73 -29.64 -12.61 -18.46
C MET A 73 -29.91 -11.64 -19.62
N LEU A 74 -29.66 -10.34 -19.39
CA LEU A 74 -29.68 -9.33 -20.46
C LEU A 74 -28.50 -9.60 -21.40
N ASP A 75 -28.77 -9.65 -22.69
CA ASP A 75 -27.72 -9.89 -23.69
C ASP A 75 -26.86 -8.64 -23.95
N ALA A 76 -25.73 -8.84 -24.64
CA ALA A 76 -24.78 -7.78 -24.93
C ALA A 76 -25.35 -6.69 -25.85
N ALA A 77 -26.32 -7.00 -26.72
CA ALA A 77 -26.93 -6.01 -27.62
C ALA A 77 -27.88 -5.08 -26.85
N GLN A 78 -28.67 -5.63 -25.91
CA GLN A 78 -29.55 -4.87 -25.03
C GLN A 78 -28.75 -3.89 -24.15
N LEU A 79 -27.64 -4.35 -23.54
CA LEU A 79 -26.78 -3.49 -22.71
C LEU A 79 -26.04 -2.41 -23.53
N GLN A 80 -25.68 -2.68 -24.79
CA GLN A 80 -25.11 -1.66 -25.68
C GLN A 80 -26.12 -0.55 -26.04
N GLY A 81 -27.40 -0.89 -26.19
CA GLY A 81 -28.49 0.06 -26.49
C GLY A 81 -28.84 1.02 -25.35
N MET A 82 -28.64 0.62 -24.09
CA MET A 82 -29.00 1.42 -22.91
C MET A 82 -28.21 2.73 -22.77
N GLY A 83 -28.81 3.74 -22.15
CA GLY A 83 -28.17 4.99 -21.78
C GLY A 83 -27.15 4.80 -20.65
N TYR A 84 -26.09 5.62 -20.61
CA TYR A 84 -25.02 5.47 -19.61
C TYR A 84 -25.55 5.55 -18.16
N ARG A 85 -26.51 6.43 -17.87
CA ARG A 85 -27.15 6.53 -16.55
C ARG A 85 -27.95 5.28 -16.16
N GLU A 86 -28.56 4.60 -17.14
CA GLU A 86 -29.35 3.39 -16.93
C GLU A 86 -28.44 2.20 -16.63
N LEU A 87 -27.32 2.08 -17.35
CA LEU A 87 -26.25 1.12 -17.07
C LEU A 87 -25.65 1.33 -15.68
N GLN A 88 -25.42 2.58 -15.27
CA GLN A 88 -24.98 2.91 -13.91
C GLN A 88 -26.02 2.52 -12.83
N ALA A 89 -27.31 2.70 -13.10
CA ALA A 89 -28.37 2.29 -12.19
C ALA A 89 -28.46 0.76 -12.07
N LEU A 90 -28.33 0.04 -13.20
CA LEU A 90 -28.37 -1.42 -13.25
C LEU A 90 -27.13 -2.05 -12.59
N ALA A 91 -25.94 -1.46 -12.78
CA ALA A 91 -24.73 -1.85 -12.06
C ALA A 91 -24.89 -1.68 -10.55
N LYS A 92 -25.38 -0.52 -10.08
CA LYS A 92 -25.67 -0.29 -8.65
C LYS A 92 -26.71 -1.27 -8.10
N ALA A 93 -27.76 -1.57 -8.84
CA ALA A 93 -28.78 -2.55 -8.44
C ALA A 93 -28.24 -3.98 -8.33
N ARG A 94 -27.17 -4.31 -9.06
CA ARG A 94 -26.42 -5.58 -8.96
C ARG A 94 -25.25 -5.54 -7.97
N GLY A 95 -25.05 -4.45 -7.21
CA GLY A 95 -23.92 -4.29 -6.29
C GLY A 95 -22.56 -4.07 -6.97
N LEU A 96 -22.54 -3.75 -8.27
CA LEU A 96 -21.35 -3.57 -9.08
C LEU A 96 -20.93 -2.10 -9.15
N ALA A 97 -19.62 -1.86 -9.31
CA ALA A 97 -19.07 -0.52 -9.44
C ALA A 97 -19.58 0.18 -10.73
N ALA A 98 -20.16 1.36 -10.57
CA ALA A 98 -20.81 2.14 -11.63
C ALA A 98 -19.98 3.35 -12.12
N ASN A 99 -18.66 3.29 -11.94
CA ASN A 99 -17.65 4.25 -12.40
C ASN A 99 -17.02 3.79 -13.74
N GLY A 100 -16.18 4.60 -14.37
CA GLY A 100 -15.47 4.25 -15.62
C GLY A 100 -16.15 4.77 -16.89
N ILE A 101 -15.82 4.20 -18.05
CA ILE A 101 -16.48 4.51 -19.34
C ILE A 101 -17.60 3.50 -19.65
N LYS A 102 -18.47 3.82 -20.63
CA LYS A 102 -19.67 3.01 -20.94
C LYS A 102 -19.34 1.52 -21.19
N LYS A 103 -18.20 1.23 -21.83
CA LYS A 103 -17.76 -0.14 -22.14
C LYS A 103 -17.49 -0.94 -20.86
N ASP A 104 -16.67 -0.43 -19.94
CA ASP A 104 -16.29 -1.11 -18.69
C ASP A 104 -17.50 -1.42 -17.80
N VAL A 105 -18.56 -0.58 -17.85
CA VAL A 105 -19.81 -0.83 -17.11
C VAL A 105 -20.61 -1.97 -17.77
N ILE A 106 -20.67 -2.03 -19.10
CA ILE A 106 -21.32 -3.13 -19.84
C ILE A 106 -20.57 -4.44 -19.62
N GLU A 107 -19.24 -4.43 -19.68
CA GLU A 107 -18.39 -5.61 -19.49
C GLU A 107 -18.59 -6.22 -18.10
N ARG A 108 -18.53 -5.40 -17.03
CA ARG A 108 -18.84 -5.87 -15.67
C ARG A 108 -20.27 -6.43 -15.53
N LEU A 109 -21.25 -5.84 -16.22
CA LEU A 109 -22.64 -6.30 -16.24
C LEU A 109 -22.84 -7.64 -16.98
N LEU A 110 -21.95 -7.99 -17.92
CA LEU A 110 -21.95 -9.27 -18.63
C LEU A 110 -21.16 -10.35 -17.88
N SER A 111 -20.05 -9.98 -17.22
CA SER A 111 -19.13 -10.93 -16.58
C SER A 111 -19.56 -11.44 -15.20
N THR A 112 -20.65 -10.93 -14.62
CA THR A 112 -21.12 -11.33 -13.27
C THR A 112 -22.57 -11.83 -13.27
N PRO A 113 -22.83 -13.09 -12.84
CA PRO A 113 -24.18 -13.57 -12.60
C PRO A 113 -24.79 -12.92 -11.35
N ALA A 114 -26.12 -12.84 -11.31
CA ALA A 114 -26.87 -12.02 -10.36
C ALA A 114 -27.00 -12.63 -8.94
N ASN A 115 -25.87 -12.91 -8.27
CA ASN A 115 -25.76 -13.02 -6.81
C ASN A 115 -24.29 -13.12 -6.35
N SER A 116 -23.68 -11.98 -6.01
CA SER A 116 -22.50 -11.95 -5.12
C SER A 116 -22.50 -10.64 -4.33
N VAL A 117 -22.31 -10.75 -3.01
CA VAL A 117 -22.50 -9.65 -2.06
C VAL A 117 -21.30 -8.68 -2.09
N ALA A 118 -21.60 -7.39 -1.90
CA ALA A 118 -20.67 -6.29 -2.11
C ALA A 118 -19.44 -6.29 -1.19
N VAL A 119 -18.32 -5.77 -1.73
CA VAL A 119 -17.25 -5.15 -0.94
C VAL A 119 -17.25 -3.66 -1.28
N ALA A 120 -17.46 -2.82 -0.26
CA ALA A 120 -17.48 -1.37 -0.43
C ALA A 120 -16.06 -0.80 -0.59
N ASP A 121 -15.96 0.23 -1.44
CA ASP A 121 -14.73 0.91 -1.84
C ASP A 121 -14.16 1.81 -0.71
N GLY A 122 -12.85 2.03 -0.75
CA GLY A 122 -12.08 2.84 0.18
C GLY A 122 -10.92 3.61 -0.48
N GLY A 123 -11.01 3.88 -1.78
CA GLY A 123 -10.02 4.64 -2.55
C GLY A 123 -10.06 6.16 -2.35
N PHE A 124 -8.96 6.73 -1.87
CA PHE A 124 -8.72 8.19 -1.73
C PHE A 124 -8.42 8.86 -3.09
N GLN A 125 -8.85 10.12 -3.30
CA GLN A 125 -8.15 11.06 -4.19
C GLN A 125 -8.09 12.50 -3.66
N ASP A 126 -6.87 13.04 -3.69
CA ASP A 126 -6.42 14.43 -3.60
C ASP A 126 -7.09 15.37 -4.66
N LYS A 127 -7.10 16.73 -4.61
CA LYS A 127 -6.26 17.73 -3.91
C LYS A 127 -6.86 19.17 -3.98
N LYS A 128 -6.39 20.06 -3.07
CA LYS A 128 -6.00 21.50 -3.27
C LYS A 128 -6.86 22.69 -2.73
N LYS A 129 -6.47 23.14 -1.52
CA LYS A 129 -6.27 24.54 -1.00
C LYS A 129 -7.28 25.68 -1.25
N LEU A 130 -7.70 26.35 -0.15
CA LEU A 130 -7.31 27.74 0.19
C LEU A 130 -7.44 28.00 1.73
N ALA A 131 -7.17 29.21 2.26
CA ALA A 131 -6.56 29.41 3.60
C ALA A 131 -7.30 30.32 4.62
N LYS A 132 -6.69 30.46 5.82
CA LYS A 132 -7.07 31.15 7.09
C LYS A 132 -7.96 30.33 8.05
N GLY A 133 -7.70 30.23 9.35
CA GLY A 133 -6.55 30.64 10.19
C GLY A 133 -6.94 30.69 11.68
N GLY A 134 -6.05 30.32 12.62
CA GLY A 134 -6.36 30.34 14.07
C GLY A 134 -5.45 29.43 14.90
N VAL A 135 -5.05 29.91 16.08
CA VAL A 135 -3.99 29.40 16.97
C VAL A 135 -4.35 28.11 17.73
N GLY A 136 -3.38 27.18 17.82
CA GLY A 136 -3.03 26.47 19.07
C GLY A 136 -3.77 25.18 19.43
N GLU A 137 -3.15 24.03 19.16
CA GLU A 137 -2.76 23.00 20.15
C GLU A 137 -1.88 21.93 19.47
N VAL A 138 -1.06 21.21 20.24
CA VAL A 138 -0.08 20.24 19.72
C VAL A 138 -0.60 18.83 19.95
N GLU A 139 -1.28 18.26 18.96
CA GLU A 139 -1.61 16.83 18.95
C GLU A 139 -0.54 16.04 18.19
N GLU A 140 0.13 15.14 18.92
CA GLU A 140 1.15 14.24 18.38
C GLU A 140 0.47 13.06 17.65
N GLU A 141 0.19 13.22 16.35
CA GLU A 141 -0.36 12.14 15.52
C GLU A 141 0.62 10.97 15.38
N VAL A 142 0.51 9.99 16.28
CA VAL A 142 1.16 8.68 16.15
C VAL A 142 0.56 7.95 14.95
N LYS A 143 1.21 8.09 13.79
CA LYS A 143 0.89 7.34 12.57
C LYS A 143 1.10 5.85 12.82
N LYS A 144 -0.01 5.12 12.99
CA LYS A 144 -0.02 3.66 13.00
C LYS A 144 0.27 3.15 11.59
N GLU A 145 1.54 2.99 11.28
CA GLU A 145 1.98 2.27 10.08
C GLU A 145 1.43 0.84 10.13
N LYS A 146 0.77 0.40 9.05
CA LYS A 146 0.19 -0.94 8.98
C LYS A 146 1.34 -1.95 8.92
N ILE A 147 1.44 -2.80 9.93
CA ILE A 147 2.38 -3.95 9.94
C ILE A 147 1.96 -4.91 8.81
N VAL A 148 2.66 -4.84 7.67
CA VAL A 148 2.46 -5.77 6.56
C VAL A 148 3.26 -7.04 6.86
N LYS A 149 2.56 -8.16 7.00
CA LYS A 149 3.16 -9.44 7.39
C LYS A 149 4.05 -9.97 6.26
N ALA A 150 5.33 -10.18 6.56
CA ALA A 150 6.29 -10.80 5.66
C ALA A 150 5.76 -12.10 5.04
N THR A 151 5.79 -12.19 3.70
CA THR A 151 5.25 -13.35 2.97
C THR A 151 6.38 -14.32 2.63
N LYS A 152 6.53 -15.36 3.45
CA LYS A 152 7.44 -16.47 3.14
C LYS A 152 6.77 -17.44 2.16
N LYS A 153 7.41 -17.70 1.02
CA LYS A 153 6.99 -18.68 0.02
C LYS A 153 8.24 -19.30 -0.59
N GLY A 154 8.38 -20.62 -0.46
CA GLY A 154 9.67 -21.29 -0.67
C GLY A 154 10.65 -21.05 0.49
N ALA A 155 11.95 -21.11 0.20
CA ALA A 155 12.99 -21.04 1.23
C ALA A 155 13.27 -19.62 1.76
N ALA A 156 13.05 -18.58 0.95
CA ALA A 156 13.23 -17.17 1.34
C ALA A 156 11.90 -16.41 1.51
N VAL A 157 12.00 -15.19 2.03
CA VAL A 157 10.89 -14.25 2.22
C VAL A 157 10.87 -13.26 1.06
N LEU A 158 9.71 -13.05 0.44
CA LEU A 158 9.57 -12.01 -0.58
C LEU A 158 9.65 -10.62 0.04
N ASP A 159 10.35 -9.70 -0.62
CA ASP A 159 10.44 -8.31 -0.21
C ASP A 159 9.04 -7.67 -0.07
N GLU A 160 8.84 -6.92 1.02
CA GLU A 160 7.56 -6.31 1.37
C GLU A 160 7.02 -5.33 0.30
N HIS A 161 7.90 -4.78 -0.55
CA HIS A 161 7.55 -3.80 -1.58
C HIS A 161 7.28 -4.41 -2.97
N ILE A 162 7.43 -5.74 -3.13
CA ILE A 162 6.93 -6.46 -4.31
C ILE A 162 5.39 -6.31 -4.35
N PRO A 163 4.79 -6.03 -5.52
CA PRO A 163 3.33 -5.98 -5.67
C PRO A 163 2.62 -7.25 -5.16
N ASP A 164 1.47 -7.08 -4.49
CA ASP A 164 0.81 -8.19 -3.79
C ASP A 164 0.28 -9.28 -4.74
N ASP A 165 -0.08 -8.92 -5.98
CA ASP A 165 -0.43 -9.84 -7.07
C ASP A 165 0.75 -10.77 -7.43
N ILE A 166 1.98 -10.24 -7.43
CA ILE A 166 3.20 -11.02 -7.62
C ILE A 166 3.47 -11.86 -6.38
N LYS A 167 3.34 -11.33 -5.15
CA LYS A 167 3.51 -12.12 -3.92
C LYS A 167 2.54 -13.31 -3.82
N MET A 168 1.34 -13.18 -4.39
CA MET A 168 0.36 -14.26 -4.45
C MET A 168 0.73 -15.39 -5.43
N THR A 169 1.52 -15.10 -6.47
CA THR A 169 1.72 -16.00 -7.64
C THR A 169 3.19 -16.33 -7.99
N TYR A 170 4.14 -15.83 -7.20
CA TYR A 170 5.58 -16.08 -7.31
C TYR A 170 6.20 -16.45 -5.96
N HIS A 171 7.35 -17.11 -6.02
CA HIS A 171 8.27 -17.35 -4.91
C HIS A 171 9.70 -16.95 -5.33
N VAL A 172 10.63 -16.89 -4.36
CA VAL A 172 12.06 -16.69 -4.68
C VAL A 172 12.59 -17.95 -5.36
N LEU A 173 13.25 -17.78 -6.51
CA LEU A 173 13.85 -18.85 -7.29
C LEU A 173 14.87 -19.63 -6.45
N GLN A 174 14.77 -20.95 -6.49
CA GLN A 174 15.68 -21.88 -5.83
C GLN A 174 16.09 -23.00 -6.80
N VAL A 175 17.38 -23.28 -6.88
CA VAL A 175 17.94 -24.38 -7.71
C VAL A 175 18.81 -25.26 -6.82
N GLY A 176 18.29 -26.43 -6.44
CA GLY A 176 18.92 -27.26 -5.40
C GLY A 176 18.92 -26.53 -4.05
N ASP A 177 20.09 -26.40 -3.43
CA ASP A 177 20.28 -25.66 -2.18
C ASP A 177 20.54 -24.15 -2.40
N GLU A 178 20.68 -23.71 -3.65
CA GLU A 178 20.99 -22.32 -4.00
C GLU A 178 19.71 -21.49 -4.11
N ILE A 179 19.58 -20.50 -3.22
CA ILE A 179 18.44 -19.57 -3.13
C ILE A 179 18.87 -18.22 -3.70
N TYR A 180 18.22 -17.73 -4.76
CA TYR A 180 18.60 -16.50 -5.43
C TYR A 180 17.99 -15.26 -4.75
N ASP A 181 18.43 -15.02 -3.51
CA ASP A 181 18.17 -13.83 -2.69
C ASP A 181 19.50 -13.22 -2.22
N ALA A 182 19.69 -11.93 -2.48
CA ALA A 182 20.87 -11.20 -2.04
C ALA A 182 20.48 -9.87 -1.39
N THR A 183 20.74 -9.77 -0.08
CA THR A 183 20.65 -8.52 0.67
C THR A 183 22.05 -7.95 0.86
N LEU A 184 22.26 -6.72 0.38
CA LEU A 184 23.56 -6.04 0.34
C LEU A 184 23.50 -4.72 1.11
N ASN A 185 24.59 -4.39 1.82
CA ASN A 185 24.72 -3.12 2.54
C ASN A 185 26.08 -2.44 2.26
N GLN A 186 26.11 -1.12 2.31
CA GLN A 186 27.29 -0.28 2.14
C GLN A 186 27.22 0.91 3.09
N THR A 187 28.16 0.96 4.04
CA THR A 187 28.29 2.11 4.93
C THR A 187 29.68 2.75 4.82
N ASN A 188 29.71 4.07 4.68
CA ASN A 188 30.89 4.92 4.81
C ASN A 188 30.50 6.13 5.65
N VAL A 189 30.98 6.15 6.89
CA VAL A 189 30.69 7.16 7.91
C VAL A 189 31.12 8.56 7.47
N GLY A 190 32.25 8.66 6.76
CA GLY A 190 32.84 9.94 6.35
C GLY A 190 32.04 10.66 5.27
N ASP A 191 31.61 9.93 4.25
CA ASP A 191 30.79 10.44 3.15
C ASP A 191 29.28 10.42 3.47
N ASN A 192 28.90 10.06 4.71
CA ASN A 192 27.53 9.82 5.18
C ASN A 192 26.69 8.86 4.29
N ASN A 193 27.36 7.95 3.58
CA ASN A 193 26.71 6.94 2.76
C ASN A 193 26.28 5.76 3.64
N ASN A 194 24.98 5.48 3.70
CA ASN A 194 24.43 4.29 4.35
C ASN A 194 23.35 3.72 3.41
N LYS A 195 23.71 2.74 2.59
CA LYS A 195 22.92 2.31 1.43
C LYS A 195 22.73 0.81 1.42
N TYR A 196 21.52 0.38 1.08
CA TYR A 196 21.24 -1.03 0.80
C TYR A 196 20.93 -1.26 -0.68
N TYR A 197 21.06 -2.53 -1.06
CA TYR A 197 20.60 -3.06 -2.34
C TYR A 197 20.09 -4.48 -2.10
N ILE A 198 18.85 -4.77 -2.51
CA ILE A 198 18.22 -6.09 -2.45
C ILE A 198 18.02 -6.57 -3.88
N ILE A 199 18.35 -7.85 -4.12
CA ILE A 199 18.15 -8.56 -5.38
C ILE A 199 17.38 -9.85 -5.04
N GLN A 200 16.28 -10.13 -5.73
CA GLN A 200 15.56 -11.40 -5.65
C GLN A 200 15.24 -11.88 -7.06
N ALA A 201 15.71 -13.05 -7.46
CA ALA A 201 15.18 -13.73 -8.64
C ALA A 201 13.90 -14.47 -8.22
N LEU A 202 12.84 -14.37 -9.01
CA LEU A 202 11.51 -14.87 -8.72
C LEU A 202 11.06 -15.83 -9.82
N GLU A 203 10.42 -16.93 -9.43
CA GLU A 203 9.76 -17.91 -10.31
C GLU A 203 8.27 -17.96 -9.98
N SER A 204 7.41 -18.04 -10.99
CA SER A 204 5.96 -18.21 -10.78
C SER A 204 5.67 -19.60 -10.24
N ASP A 205 4.70 -19.74 -9.32
CA ASP A 205 4.31 -21.06 -8.79
C ASP A 205 3.70 -21.97 -9.85
N ALA A 206 3.19 -21.40 -10.95
CA ALA A 206 2.73 -22.15 -12.12
C ALA A 206 3.90 -22.64 -13.02
N GLY A 207 5.13 -22.18 -12.75
CA GLY A 207 6.31 -22.39 -13.58
C GLY A 207 6.33 -21.51 -14.85
N GLY A 208 7.47 -21.50 -15.53
CA GLY A 208 7.59 -20.94 -16.88
C GLY A 208 7.56 -19.41 -17.00
N SER A 209 7.52 -18.67 -15.89
CA SER A 209 7.65 -17.22 -15.88
C SER A 209 8.60 -16.78 -14.77
N PHE A 210 9.52 -15.89 -15.11
CA PHE A 210 10.64 -15.48 -14.27
C PHE A 210 10.78 -13.95 -14.25
N MET A 211 11.33 -13.41 -13.16
CA MET A 211 11.68 -11.99 -13.08
C MET A 211 12.72 -11.73 -12.00
N VAL A 212 13.52 -10.65 -12.15
CA VAL A 212 14.42 -10.19 -11.10
C VAL A 212 13.89 -8.89 -10.50
N PHE A 213 13.60 -8.93 -9.20
CA PHE A 213 13.29 -7.75 -8.39
C PHE A 213 14.57 -7.13 -7.83
N ASN A 214 14.69 -5.82 -7.97
CA ASN A 214 15.77 -5.02 -7.41
C ASN A 214 15.17 -3.89 -6.56
N ARG A 215 15.63 -3.69 -5.32
CA ARG A 215 15.26 -2.53 -4.48
C ARG A 215 16.49 -1.91 -3.83
N TRP A 216 16.63 -0.60 -3.87
CA TRP A 216 17.82 0.08 -3.35
C TRP A 216 17.51 1.47 -2.78
N GLY A 217 18.25 1.87 -1.76
CA GLY A 217 18.02 3.16 -1.12
C GLY A 217 18.92 3.40 0.08
N ARG A 218 18.54 4.37 0.90
CA ARG A 218 19.14 4.60 2.22
C ARG A 218 18.53 3.61 3.22
N VAL A 219 19.37 2.96 4.03
CA VAL A 219 18.92 2.01 5.07
C VAL A 219 17.86 2.68 5.95
N GLY A 220 16.75 1.96 6.22
CA GLY A 220 15.58 2.49 6.95
C GLY A 220 14.54 3.23 6.08
N ALA A 221 14.80 3.44 4.79
CA ALA A 221 13.86 4.07 3.84
C ALA A 221 13.47 3.13 2.68
N ARG A 222 12.23 3.28 2.19
CA ARG A 222 11.65 2.47 1.09
C ARG A 222 12.50 2.39 -0.18
N GLY A 223 13.24 3.44 -0.52
CA GLY A 223 14.12 3.45 -1.69
C GLY A 223 13.39 3.50 -3.05
N GLN A 224 14.13 3.13 -4.10
CA GLN A 224 13.64 2.89 -5.45
C GLN A 224 13.57 1.37 -5.70
N GLN A 225 12.72 0.96 -6.64
CA GLN A 225 12.56 -0.45 -7.02
C GLN A 225 12.43 -0.61 -8.54
N LYS A 226 12.86 -1.78 -9.05
CA LYS A 226 12.70 -2.19 -10.45
C LYS A 226 12.38 -3.69 -10.50
N LEU A 227 11.36 -4.04 -11.27
CA LEU A 227 11.11 -5.42 -11.72
C LEU A 227 11.67 -5.58 -13.13
N HIS A 228 12.35 -6.70 -13.39
CA HIS A 228 12.87 -7.07 -14.71
C HIS A 228 12.27 -8.42 -15.12
N PRO A 229 11.25 -8.45 -16.01
CA PRO A 229 10.77 -9.71 -16.57
C PRO A 229 11.89 -10.45 -17.29
N CYS A 230 11.93 -11.77 -17.16
CA CYS A 230 12.93 -12.65 -17.79
C CYS A 230 12.20 -13.78 -18.52
N SER A 231 12.69 -14.16 -19.70
CA SER A 231 12.07 -15.12 -20.61
C SER A 231 12.34 -16.58 -20.19
N THR A 232 13.47 -16.81 -19.53
CA THR A 232 13.92 -18.13 -19.07
C THR A 232 14.43 -18.08 -17.62
N ARG A 233 14.59 -19.24 -17.00
CA ARG A 233 15.22 -19.37 -15.67
C ARG A 233 16.66 -18.87 -15.71
N ASP A 234 17.40 -19.26 -16.73
CA ASP A 234 18.82 -18.94 -16.88
C ASP A 234 19.03 -17.44 -17.05
N GLU A 235 18.19 -16.75 -17.83
CA GLU A 235 18.21 -15.27 -17.95
C GLU A 235 17.97 -14.56 -16.61
N ALA A 236 17.10 -15.12 -15.75
CA ALA A 236 16.86 -14.58 -14.41
C ALA A 236 18.02 -14.83 -13.43
N ILE A 237 18.73 -15.96 -13.59
CA ILE A 237 19.97 -16.26 -12.87
C ILE A 237 21.08 -15.30 -13.34
N ASP A 238 21.28 -15.14 -14.64
CA ASP A 238 22.31 -14.27 -15.21
C ASP A 238 22.14 -12.79 -14.81
N GLU A 239 20.91 -12.22 -14.87
CA GLU A 239 20.65 -10.85 -14.40
C GLU A 239 20.81 -10.72 -12.88
N PHE A 240 20.50 -11.76 -12.10
CA PHE A 240 20.74 -11.77 -10.65
C PHE A 240 22.25 -11.79 -10.33
N GLU A 241 22.99 -12.74 -10.89
CA GLU A 241 24.43 -12.91 -10.63
C GLU A 241 25.22 -11.72 -11.17
N GLY A 242 24.91 -11.23 -12.38
CA GLY A 242 25.51 -10.03 -12.95
C GLY A 242 25.22 -8.77 -12.13
N LYS A 243 24.04 -8.65 -11.49
CA LYS A 243 23.78 -7.57 -10.52
C LYS A 243 24.56 -7.75 -9.24
N PHE A 244 24.65 -8.96 -8.71
CA PHE A 244 25.44 -9.26 -7.51
C PHE A 244 26.91 -8.90 -7.74
N GLU A 245 27.51 -9.33 -8.86
CA GLU A 245 28.90 -9.05 -9.20
C GLU A 245 29.14 -7.55 -9.43
N ASP A 246 28.28 -6.83 -10.17
CA ASP A 246 28.41 -5.38 -10.32
C ASP A 246 28.40 -4.66 -8.95
N LYS A 247 27.53 -5.06 -8.03
CA LYS A 247 27.45 -4.39 -6.71
C LYS A 247 28.59 -4.79 -5.76
N THR A 248 29.12 -6.00 -5.85
CA THR A 248 30.04 -6.56 -4.83
C THR A 248 31.47 -6.80 -5.33
N LYS A 249 31.70 -6.98 -6.63
CA LYS A 249 32.89 -7.59 -7.26
C LYS A 249 33.18 -9.05 -6.84
N ASN A 250 32.18 -9.78 -6.37
CA ASN A 250 32.28 -11.20 -6.03
C ASN A 250 31.34 -12.00 -6.92
N SER A 251 31.70 -13.23 -7.30
CA SER A 251 30.75 -14.16 -7.93
C SER A 251 29.73 -14.64 -6.91
N TRP A 252 28.49 -14.88 -7.34
CA TRP A 252 27.44 -15.43 -6.49
C TRP A 252 27.77 -16.85 -6.00
N SER A 253 28.34 -17.68 -6.88
CA SER A 253 28.76 -19.05 -6.57
C SER A 253 29.80 -19.12 -5.43
N ASP A 254 30.72 -18.16 -5.37
CA ASP A 254 31.80 -18.10 -4.38
C ASP A 254 31.52 -17.14 -3.19
N ARG A 255 30.26 -16.72 -3.01
CA ARG A 255 29.84 -15.79 -1.93
C ARG A 255 30.21 -16.22 -0.50
N LYS A 256 30.59 -17.50 -0.28
CA LYS A 256 31.08 -17.99 1.02
C LYS A 256 32.50 -17.46 1.33
N ASN A 257 33.31 -17.20 0.31
CA ASN A 257 34.65 -16.62 0.41
C ASN A 257 34.65 -15.10 0.16
N PHE A 258 33.56 -14.41 0.54
CA PHE A 258 33.31 -13.00 0.19
C PHE A 258 34.43 -12.04 0.60
N GLU A 259 34.98 -11.31 -0.37
CA GLU A 259 35.96 -10.25 -0.16
C GLU A 259 35.31 -8.86 -0.19
N ARG A 260 35.68 -7.99 0.76
CA ARG A 260 35.17 -6.62 0.82
C ARG A 260 36.02 -5.65 0.01
N TYR A 261 35.42 -5.05 -1.00
CA TYR A 261 36.04 -4.01 -1.83
C TYR A 261 35.63 -2.59 -1.42
N ALA A 262 36.60 -1.68 -1.39
CA ALA A 262 36.35 -0.27 -1.08
C ALA A 262 35.31 0.34 -2.05
N LYS A 263 34.32 1.06 -1.49
CA LYS A 263 33.19 1.67 -2.24
C LYS A 263 32.29 0.67 -3.00
N LYS A 264 32.37 -0.64 -2.74
CA LYS A 264 31.39 -1.65 -3.19
C LYS A 264 30.48 -2.05 -2.02
N TYR A 265 29.45 -2.84 -2.32
CA TYR A 265 28.54 -3.37 -1.30
C TYR A 265 29.12 -4.65 -0.67
N THR A 266 28.76 -4.90 0.59
CA THR A 266 29.00 -6.15 1.29
C THR A 266 27.72 -6.98 1.31
N TRP A 267 27.80 -8.27 0.98
CA TRP A 267 26.68 -9.19 1.14
C TRP A 267 26.43 -9.51 2.62
N LEU A 268 25.16 -9.48 3.02
CA LEU A 268 24.69 -9.87 4.34
C LEU A 268 23.97 -11.21 4.23
N GLU A 269 24.44 -12.18 5.00
CA GLU A 269 23.80 -13.49 5.09
C GLU A 269 22.58 -13.38 6.03
N MET A 270 21.44 -13.84 5.53
CA MET A 270 20.12 -13.67 6.14
C MET A 270 19.60 -14.99 6.70
N ASP A 271 18.94 -14.96 7.84
CA ASP A 271 18.27 -16.12 8.44
C ASP A 271 16.78 -16.10 8.09
N TYR A 272 16.45 -16.72 6.96
CA TYR A 272 15.09 -17.05 6.56
C TYR A 272 14.66 -18.44 7.05
N GLY A 273 15.08 -18.88 8.24
CA GLY A 273 14.70 -20.17 8.81
C GLY A 273 13.19 -20.45 8.78
N GLU A 274 12.76 -21.67 9.11
CA GLU A 274 11.33 -21.89 9.33
C GLU A 274 10.83 -20.83 10.31
N VAL A 275 9.92 -19.95 9.85
CA VAL A 275 9.10 -19.14 10.74
C VAL A 275 8.42 -20.17 11.61
N ASP A 276 8.85 -20.26 12.88
CA ASP A 276 8.49 -21.39 13.74
C ASP A 276 7.02 -21.66 13.56
N LYS A 277 6.66 -22.92 13.27
CA LYS A 277 5.27 -23.27 12.99
C LYS A 277 4.37 -22.83 14.16
N GLU A 278 4.95 -22.63 15.34
CA GLU A 278 4.45 -21.87 16.50
C GLU A 278 3.98 -20.43 16.21
N THR A 279 4.80 -19.53 15.66
CA THR A 279 4.37 -18.12 15.40
C THR A 279 3.28 -18.01 14.34
N THR A 280 3.15 -19.01 13.44
CA THR A 280 2.00 -19.11 12.53
C THR A 280 0.79 -19.77 13.20
N GLN A 281 0.98 -20.75 14.09
CA GLN A 281 -0.10 -21.35 14.89
C GLN A 281 -0.72 -20.36 15.88
N VAL A 282 0.06 -19.43 16.46
CA VAL A 282 -0.45 -18.36 17.34
C VAL A 282 -1.40 -17.39 16.62
N GLN A 283 -1.36 -17.29 15.28
CA GLN A 283 -2.26 -16.43 14.50
C GLN A 283 -3.28 -17.19 13.62
N LYS A 284 -3.32 -18.53 13.68
CA LYS A 284 -4.31 -19.36 12.97
C LYS A 284 -5.03 -20.38 13.88
N LYS A 285 -5.37 -19.96 15.10
CA LYS A 285 -6.50 -20.51 15.88
C LYS A 285 -7.13 -19.38 16.69
N GLY A 286 -8.46 -19.31 16.66
CA GLY A 286 -9.26 -18.40 17.49
C GLY A 286 -9.70 -17.12 16.80
N SER A 287 -11.02 -16.97 16.67
CA SER A 287 -11.67 -15.66 16.69
C SER A 287 -11.31 -14.96 18.02
N ILE A 288 -11.31 -13.62 18.06
CA ILE A 288 -11.08 -12.82 19.29
C ILE A 288 -12.34 -12.84 20.20
N THR A 289 -12.86 -14.05 20.40
CA THR A 289 -13.98 -14.45 21.26
C THR A 289 -13.61 -15.67 22.11
N ASP A 290 -12.46 -16.30 21.87
CA ASP A 290 -11.92 -17.35 22.72
C ASP A 290 -11.36 -16.75 24.01
N GLN A 291 -12.24 -16.74 25.03
CA GLN A 291 -12.02 -16.58 26.46
C GLN A 291 -10.57 -16.30 26.90
N ILE A 292 -10.35 -15.13 27.50
CA ILE A 292 -9.15 -14.83 28.30
C ILE A 292 -9.08 -15.89 29.41
N LYS A 293 -8.21 -16.88 29.25
CA LYS A 293 -7.95 -17.86 30.30
C LYS A 293 -7.12 -17.18 31.38
N GLU A 294 -7.64 -17.14 32.59
CA GLU A 294 -6.91 -16.67 33.76
C GLU A 294 -5.59 -17.45 33.90
N THR A 295 -4.52 -16.73 34.23
CA THR A 295 -3.21 -17.34 34.42
C THR A 295 -3.23 -18.27 35.63
N LYS A 296 -2.69 -19.48 35.47
CA LYS A 296 -2.49 -20.43 36.59
C LYS A 296 -1.20 -20.18 37.37
N LEU A 297 -0.45 -19.15 36.99
CA LEU A 297 0.82 -18.78 37.63
C LEU A 297 0.54 -17.82 38.79
N GLU A 298 1.35 -17.95 39.85
CA GLU A 298 1.36 -16.99 40.96
C GLU A 298 1.58 -15.56 40.44
N THR A 299 0.90 -14.58 41.01
CA THR A 299 0.94 -13.16 40.61
C THR A 299 2.36 -12.63 40.40
N ARG A 300 3.30 -12.94 41.31
CA ARG A 300 4.71 -12.53 41.18
C ARG A 300 5.40 -13.14 39.96
N THR A 301 5.17 -14.44 39.72
CA THR A 301 5.72 -15.16 38.56
C THR A 301 5.11 -14.65 37.26
N ALA A 302 3.80 -14.40 37.23
CA ALA A 302 3.10 -13.84 36.07
C ALA A 302 3.59 -12.41 35.75
N GLN A 303 3.79 -11.56 36.77
CA GLN A 303 4.35 -10.21 36.62
C GLN A 303 5.80 -10.26 36.12
N PHE A 304 6.64 -11.14 36.68
CA PHE A 304 8.02 -11.32 36.24
C PHE A 304 8.11 -11.78 34.77
N ILE A 305 7.32 -12.78 34.38
CA ILE A 305 7.25 -13.26 32.99
C ILE A 305 6.75 -12.14 32.06
N SER A 306 5.70 -11.41 32.45
CA SER A 306 5.19 -10.26 31.70
C SER A 306 6.28 -9.20 31.48
N LEU A 307 7.12 -8.92 32.48
CA LEU A 307 8.24 -7.98 32.39
C LEU A 307 9.35 -8.49 31.45
N ILE A 308 9.85 -9.71 31.65
CA ILE A 308 10.98 -10.23 30.86
C ILE A 308 10.58 -10.63 29.43
N CYS A 309 9.30 -10.89 29.17
CA CYS A 309 8.77 -11.16 27.83
C CYS A 309 8.10 -9.93 27.20
N ASN A 310 8.33 -8.72 27.75
CA ASN A 310 7.75 -7.50 27.20
C ASN A 310 8.46 -7.09 25.89
N ILE A 311 7.90 -7.56 24.76
CA ILE A 311 8.39 -7.27 23.41
C ILE A 311 8.38 -5.76 23.11
N SER A 312 7.43 -4.97 23.63
CA SER A 312 7.42 -3.52 23.37
C SER A 312 8.56 -2.80 24.12
N MET A 313 8.85 -3.21 25.35
CA MET A 313 10.00 -2.71 26.11
C MET A 313 11.32 -3.07 25.41
N MET A 314 11.48 -4.30 24.93
CA MET A 314 12.66 -4.70 24.14
C MET A 314 12.81 -3.85 22.88
N LYS A 315 11.74 -3.67 22.10
CA LYS A 315 11.75 -2.84 20.88
C LYS A 315 12.11 -1.38 21.17
N GLN A 316 11.59 -0.81 22.25
CA GLN A 316 11.93 0.55 22.67
C GLN A 316 13.43 0.68 23.01
N GLN A 317 13.96 -0.23 23.82
CA GLN A 317 15.39 -0.24 24.17
C GLN A 317 16.30 -0.44 22.95
N MET A 318 15.88 -1.24 21.96
CA MET A 318 16.60 -1.34 20.69
C MET A 318 16.52 -0.04 19.87
N MET A 319 15.37 0.64 19.84
CA MET A 319 15.25 1.94 19.16
C MET A 319 16.14 3.02 19.80
N GLU A 320 16.30 3.02 21.12
CA GLU A 320 17.17 3.96 21.85
C GLU A 320 18.65 3.83 21.44
N ILE A 321 19.13 2.61 21.14
CA ILE A 321 20.48 2.37 20.59
C ILE A 321 20.57 2.54 19.05
N GLY A 322 19.54 3.09 18.40
CA GLY A 322 19.51 3.31 16.95
C GLY A 322 19.18 2.06 16.11
N TYR A 323 18.76 0.96 16.74
CA TYR A 323 18.34 -0.28 16.07
C TYR A 323 16.82 -0.41 16.08
N ASN A 324 16.15 0.01 15.01
CA ASN A 324 14.70 -0.12 14.94
C ASN A 324 14.28 -1.58 14.63
N ALA A 325 13.90 -2.33 15.67
CA ALA A 325 13.48 -3.72 15.60
C ALA A 325 12.08 -3.94 14.99
N ASP A 326 11.25 -2.91 14.87
CA ASP A 326 10.01 -2.98 14.09
C ASP A 326 10.28 -2.81 12.59
N LYS A 327 11.29 -2.01 12.23
CA LYS A 327 11.68 -1.80 10.85
C LYS A 327 12.61 -2.86 10.28
N LEU A 328 13.35 -3.62 11.13
CA LEU A 328 14.44 -4.55 10.79
C LEU A 328 14.95 -4.28 9.36
N PRO A 329 15.75 -3.22 9.14
CA PRO A 329 15.72 -2.49 7.87
C PRO A 329 16.13 -3.31 6.63
N LEU A 330 16.71 -4.50 6.86
CA LEU A 330 17.03 -5.51 5.85
C LEU A 330 16.61 -6.95 6.24
N GLY A 331 15.86 -7.15 7.33
CA GLY A 331 15.38 -8.46 7.80
C GLY A 331 16.18 -9.07 8.97
N LYS A 332 15.97 -10.37 9.22
CA LYS A 332 16.65 -11.13 10.29
C LYS A 332 18.04 -11.59 9.83
N LEU A 333 19.10 -11.00 10.37
CA LEU A 333 20.48 -11.38 10.06
C LEU A 333 20.82 -12.81 10.55
N SER A 334 21.71 -13.49 9.84
CA SER A 334 22.22 -14.80 10.25
C SER A 334 23.14 -14.73 11.48
N LYS A 335 23.28 -15.85 12.20
CA LYS A 335 24.22 -15.97 13.32
C LYS A 335 25.67 -15.65 12.91
N SER A 336 26.09 -16.06 11.71
CA SER A 336 27.39 -15.74 11.13
C SER A 336 27.57 -14.23 10.89
N THR A 337 26.55 -13.52 10.41
CA THR A 337 26.56 -12.06 10.25
C THR A 337 26.66 -11.35 11.61
N ILE A 338 25.92 -11.81 12.62
CA ILE A 338 26.01 -11.27 13.99
C ILE A 338 27.42 -11.49 14.60
N LEU A 339 28.01 -12.68 14.45
CA LEU A 339 29.37 -12.97 14.91
C LEU A 339 30.41 -12.08 14.22
N LYS A 340 30.31 -11.87 12.89
CA LYS A 340 31.13 -10.89 12.16
C LYS A 340 31.00 -9.48 12.75
N GLY A 341 29.82 -9.10 13.24
CA GLY A 341 29.59 -7.82 13.94
C GLY A 341 30.36 -7.73 15.26
N TYR A 342 30.33 -8.78 16.08
CA TYR A 342 31.12 -8.87 17.32
C TYR A 342 32.63 -8.78 17.10
N ASP A 343 33.15 -9.41 16.04
CA ASP A 343 34.59 -9.33 15.70
C ASP A 343 35.02 -7.89 15.34
N VAL A 344 34.16 -7.12 14.67
CA VAL A 344 34.42 -5.70 14.41
C VAL A 344 34.36 -4.88 15.70
N LEU A 345 33.38 -5.11 16.58
CA LEU A 345 33.31 -4.45 17.90
C LEU A 345 34.55 -4.74 18.75
N LYS A 346 35.07 -5.98 18.73
CA LYS A 346 36.33 -6.36 19.39
C LYS A 346 37.53 -5.59 18.82
N ARG A 347 37.59 -5.39 17.50
CA ARG A 347 38.62 -4.55 16.86
C ARG A 347 38.48 -3.07 17.24
N ILE A 348 37.27 -2.53 17.35
CA ILE A 348 37.01 -1.16 17.84
C ILE A 348 37.50 -1.01 19.29
N SER A 349 37.15 -1.95 20.18
CA SER A 349 37.56 -1.94 21.59
C SER A 349 39.08 -1.90 21.78
N ASN A 350 39.84 -2.59 20.93
CA ASN A 350 41.32 -2.58 20.97
C ASN A 350 41.96 -1.25 20.50
N VAL A 351 41.21 -0.41 19.79
CA VAL A 351 41.69 0.83 19.15
C VAL A 351 41.14 2.08 19.84
N ILE A 352 39.99 2.01 20.52
CA ILE A 352 39.29 3.17 21.10
C ILE A 352 40.14 3.96 22.12
N SER A 353 41.05 3.28 22.83
CA SER A 353 42.00 3.90 23.77
C SER A 353 43.15 4.67 23.08
N ARG A 354 43.38 4.47 21.78
CA ARG A 354 44.54 5.01 21.04
C ARG A 354 44.29 6.36 20.38
N ALA A 355 43.06 6.88 20.46
CA ALA A 355 42.61 8.13 19.85
C ALA A 355 42.81 8.26 18.32
N ASP A 356 43.08 7.15 17.59
CA ASP A 356 43.12 7.17 16.12
C ASP A 356 41.71 7.29 15.55
N ARG A 357 41.30 8.54 15.32
CA ARG A 357 40.00 8.87 14.72
C ARG A 357 39.80 8.24 13.34
N ARG A 358 40.85 8.08 12.51
CA ARG A 358 40.71 7.53 11.14
C ARG A 358 40.46 6.03 11.19
N GLN A 359 41.23 5.31 12.02
CA GLN A 359 41.04 3.88 12.21
C GLN A 359 39.69 3.57 12.85
N LEU A 360 39.27 4.36 13.85
CA LEU A 360 37.93 4.24 14.45
C LEU A 360 36.82 4.50 13.42
N GLU A 361 36.91 5.57 12.62
CA GLU A 361 35.88 5.87 11.62
C GLU A 361 35.75 4.76 10.55
N GLN A 362 36.87 4.13 10.17
CA GLN A 362 36.88 2.97 9.28
C GLN A 362 36.21 1.75 9.93
N LEU A 363 36.57 1.41 11.17
CA LEU A 363 36.02 0.25 11.89
C LEU A 363 34.52 0.44 12.21
N THR A 364 34.09 1.65 12.57
CA THR A 364 32.67 1.98 12.77
C THR A 364 31.88 1.86 11.46
N GLY A 365 32.46 2.30 10.33
CA GLY A 365 31.87 2.07 9.01
C GLY A 365 31.78 0.58 8.64
N GLU A 366 32.78 -0.22 9.02
CA GLU A 366 32.76 -1.67 8.87
C GLU A 366 31.64 -2.31 9.72
N PHE A 367 31.47 -1.86 10.97
CA PHE A 367 30.42 -2.34 11.86
C PHE A 367 29.01 -2.04 11.33
N TYR A 368 28.73 -0.79 10.94
CA TYR A 368 27.43 -0.41 10.37
C TYR A 368 27.17 -1.03 8.99
N THR A 369 28.21 -1.45 8.27
CA THR A 369 28.06 -2.24 7.05
C THR A 369 27.55 -3.65 7.37
N VAL A 370 28.06 -4.29 8.43
CA VAL A 370 27.66 -5.65 8.86
C VAL A 370 26.32 -5.67 9.60
N ILE A 371 26.09 -4.69 10.47
CA ILE A 371 24.89 -4.53 11.28
C ILE A 371 24.17 -3.26 10.79
N PRO A 372 23.12 -3.37 9.95
CA PRO A 372 22.46 -2.20 9.37
C PRO A 372 21.71 -1.38 10.43
N HIS A 373 21.95 -0.07 10.46
CA HIS A 373 21.29 0.88 11.36
C HIS A 373 20.52 1.96 10.56
N ASP A 374 19.38 2.41 11.10
CA ASP A 374 18.57 3.51 10.55
C ASP A 374 18.91 4.82 11.28
N PHE A 375 19.83 5.61 10.71
CA PHE A 375 20.18 6.95 11.21
C PHE A 375 19.26 8.06 10.70
N GLY A 376 18.17 7.73 9.99
CA GLY A 376 17.40 8.69 9.21
C GLY A 376 18.31 9.51 8.28
N PHE A 377 18.02 10.79 8.09
CA PHE A 377 18.82 11.70 7.23
C PHE A 377 19.92 12.47 7.98
N LYS A 378 20.20 12.14 9.24
CA LYS A 378 21.29 12.74 10.04
C LYS A 378 22.67 12.27 9.56
N LYS A 379 23.77 12.85 10.09
CA LYS A 379 25.12 12.35 9.82
C LYS A 379 25.47 11.22 10.79
N MET A 380 26.01 10.13 10.26
CA MET A 380 26.45 9.00 11.10
C MET A 380 27.58 9.36 12.09
N ARG A 381 28.33 10.44 11.84
CA ARG A 381 29.36 10.97 12.76
C ARG A 381 28.78 11.71 14.00
N GLU A 382 27.46 11.88 14.06
CA GLU A 382 26.73 12.53 15.17
C GLU A 382 26.10 11.49 16.13
N PHE A 383 26.34 10.21 15.87
CA PHE A 383 26.03 9.04 16.69
C PHE A 383 27.33 8.31 17.05
#